data_AF-A0AA41VS86-F1
#
_entry.id   AF-A0AA41VS86-F1
#
_cell.length_a   1.000
_cell.length_b   1.000
_cell.length_c   1.000
_cell.angle_alpha   90.00
_cell.angle_beta   90.00
_cell.angle_gamma   90.00
#
_symmetry.space_group_name_H-M   'P 1'
#
loop_
_entity.id
_entity.type
_entity.pdbx_description
1 polymer ?
#
loop_
_entity_poly.entity_id
_entity_poly.type
_entity_poly.pdbx_seq_one_letter_code
_entity_poly.pdbx_strand_id
1 'polypeptide(L)' 'MLDLVLEGNIEQKLLCVGCNARLGSFNWAGMQCSCGTWVNPAFQLHKNRIDECPL' A
#
# COMPACT_ATOMS: atom_id res chain seq x y z
N MET A 1 8.24 -9.00 -4.55
CA MET A 1 8.05 -7.59 -4.16
C MET A 1 9.07 -6.68 -4.83
N LEU A 2 10.33 -7.11 -5.04
CA LEU A 2 11.32 -6.33 -5.80
C LEU A 2 10.88 -6.00 -7.24
N ASP A 3 10.30 -6.96 -7.97
CA ASP A 3 10.02 -6.77 -9.42
C ASP A 3 8.96 -5.70 -9.72
N LEU A 4 8.05 -5.42 -8.78
CA LEU A 4 6.93 -4.47 -9.00
C LEU A 4 7.35 -3.00 -8.93
N VAL A 5 8.43 -2.70 -8.19
CA VAL A 5 8.99 -1.34 -8.12
C VAL A 5 9.83 -1.04 -9.37
N LEU A 6 10.45 -2.06 -9.96
CA LEU A 6 11.27 -1.92 -11.17
C LEU A 6 10.47 -1.59 -12.43
N GLU A 7 9.20 -1.98 -12.51
CA GLU A 7 8.36 -1.72 -13.69
C GLU A 7 7.88 -0.25 -13.82
N GLY A 8 8.19 0.62 -12.84
CA GLY A 8 7.82 2.04 -12.90
C GLY A 8 6.31 2.31 -12.77
N ASN A 9 5.54 1.34 -12.27
CA ASN A 9 4.11 1.53 -12.03
C ASN A 9 3.86 2.65 -11.02
N ILE A 10 3.03 3.63 -11.38
CA ILE A 10 2.65 4.75 -10.50
C ILE A 10 1.76 4.27 -9.36
N GLU A 11 0.91 3.26 -9.59
CA GLU A 11 0.03 2.69 -8.58
C GLU A 11 -0.07 1.17 -8.71
N GLN A 12 -0.22 0.47 -7.57
CA GLN A 12 -0.44 -0.98 -7.57
C GLN A 12 -1.02 -1.47 -6.23
N LYS A 13 -1.48 -2.73 -6.21
CA LYS A 13 -1.88 -3.44 -4.99
C LYS A 13 -0.66 -3.90 -4.19
N LEU A 14 -0.74 -3.78 -2.88
CA LEU A 14 0.20 -4.40 -1.94
C LEU A 14 -0.33 -5.80 -1.60
N LEU A 15 0.45 -6.83 -1.93
CA LEU A 15 0.12 -8.22 -1.68
C LEU A 15 1.10 -8.80 -0.65
N CYS A 16 0.59 -9.67 0.23
CA CYS A 16 1.42 -10.44 1.15
C CYS A 16 2.29 -11.43 0.36
N VAL A 17 3.59 -11.45 0.64
CA VAL A 17 4.54 -12.35 -0.03
C VAL A 17 4.28 -13.83 0.30
N GLY A 18 3.77 -14.12 1.50
CA GLY A 18 3.54 -15.50 1.95
C GLY A 18 2.22 -16.11 1.47
N CYS A 19 1.15 -15.32 1.37
CA CYS A 19 -0.19 -15.85 1.09
C CYS A 19 -0.92 -15.16 -0.06
N ASN A 20 -0.29 -14.19 -0.72
CA ASN A 20 -0.85 -13.40 -1.82
C ASN A 20 -2.14 -12.62 -1.47
N ALA A 21 -2.50 -12.53 -0.19
CA ALA A 21 -3.64 -11.73 0.26
C ALA A 21 -3.38 -10.23 0.02
N ARG A 22 -4.42 -9.49 -0.36
CA ARG A 22 -4.33 -8.04 -0.53
C ARG A 22 -4.27 -7.34 0.83
N LEU A 23 -3.15 -6.69 1.09
CA LEU A 23 -2.91 -5.87 2.29
C LEU A 23 -3.32 -4.42 2.07
N GLY A 24 -3.27 -3.94 0.82
CA GLY A 24 -3.54 -2.55 0.51
C GLY A 24 -3.17 -2.13 -0.91
N SER A 25 -2.68 -0.91 -1.08
CA SER A 25 -2.19 -0.34 -2.33
C SER A 25 -1.24 0.84 -2.10
N PHE A 26 -0.45 1.16 -3.14
CA PHE A 26 0.35 2.38 -3.18
C PHE A 26 -0.03 3.25 -4.38
N ASN A 27 0.26 4.55 -4.30
CA ASN A 27 0.24 5.49 -5.40
C ASN A 27 1.38 6.52 -5.24
N TRP A 28 2.33 6.54 -6.17
CA TRP A 28 3.49 7.44 -6.18
C TRP A 28 3.13 8.89 -6.54
N ALA A 29 2.08 9.11 -7.32
CA ALA A 29 1.51 10.44 -7.56
C ALA A 29 0.68 10.94 -6.35
N GLY A 30 0.46 10.09 -5.37
CA GLY A 30 -0.23 10.40 -4.12
C GLY A 30 -1.73 10.15 -4.21
N MET A 31 -2.40 10.21 -3.06
CA MET A 31 -3.85 10.05 -2.96
C MET A 31 -4.41 10.81 -1.77
N GLN A 32 -5.71 11.05 -1.79
CA GLN A 32 -6.42 11.62 -0.66
C GLN A 32 -6.72 10.52 0.38
N CYS A 33 -6.29 10.74 1.62
CA CYS A 33 -6.63 9.92 2.77
C CYS A 33 -8.13 10.03 3.07
N SER A 34 -8.70 9.04 3.75
CA SER A 34 -10.10 9.07 4.21
C SER A 34 -10.39 10.25 5.16
N CYS A 35 -9.37 10.84 5.80
CA CYS A 35 -9.51 12.07 6.59
C CYS A 35 -9.51 13.36 5.74
N GLY A 36 -9.37 13.26 4.42
CA GLY A 36 -9.32 14.38 3.49
C GLY A 36 -7.93 14.92 3.18
N THR A 37 -6.90 14.54 3.95
CA THR A 37 -5.51 14.98 3.73
C THR A 37 -4.91 14.34 2.48
N TRP A 38 -4.22 15.13 1.65
CA TRP A 38 -3.43 14.59 0.53
C TRP A 38 -2.12 13.99 1.04
N VAL A 39 -1.82 12.76 0.63
CA VAL A 39 -0.61 12.03 1.00
C VAL A 39 0.19 11.75 -0.27
N ASN A 40 1.45 12.17 -0.32
CA ASN A 40 2.36 11.87 -1.42
C ASN A 40 3.78 11.59 -0.89
N PRO A 41 4.39 10.43 -1.22
CA PRO A 41 3.76 9.26 -1.86
C PRO A 41 2.77 8.58 -0.92
N ALA A 42 1.74 7.92 -1.46
CA ALA A 42 0.69 7.31 -0.67
C ALA A 42 0.83 5.79 -0.57
N PHE A 43 0.78 5.28 0.66
CA PHE A 43 0.67 3.86 0.96
C PHE A 43 -0.52 3.65 1.89
N GLN A 44 -1.48 2.84 1.45
CA GLN A 44 -2.69 2.55 2.20
C GLN A 44 -2.72 1.07 2.57
N LEU A 45 -2.95 0.77 3.84
CA LEU A 45 -3.14 -0.58 4.36
C LEU A 45 -4.56 -0.76 4.90
N HIS A 46 -5.13 -1.92 4.64
CA HIS A 46 -6.44 -2.30 5.16
C HIS A 46 -6.31 -2.80 6.60
N LYS A 47 -6.63 -1.94 7.58
CA LYS A 47 -6.53 -2.26 9.02
C LYS A 47 -7.32 -3.49 9.46
N ASN A 48 -8.36 -3.89 8.73
CA ASN A 48 -9.13 -5.11 9.02
C ASN A 48 -8.45 -6.40 8.51
N ARG A 49 -7.29 -6.30 7.87
CA ARG A 49 -6.52 -7.43 7.32
C ARG A 49 -5.14 -7.60 7.96
N ILE A 50 -4.75 -6.69 8.86
CA ILE A 50 -3.44 -6.68 9.50
C ILE A 50 -3.61 -6.30 10.97
N ASP A 51 -2.78 -6.88 11.82
CA ASP A 51 -2.68 -6.50 13.23
C ASP A 51 -1.44 -5.61 13.45
N GLU A 52 -1.54 -4.66 14.38
CA GLU A 52 -0.38 -3.88 14.81
C GLU A 52 0.42 -4.72 15.82
N CYS A 53 1.71 -4.93 15.54
CA CYS A 53 2.62 -5.58 16.47
C CYS A 53 3.40 -4.48 17.24
N PRO A 54 3.11 -4.26 18.53
CA PRO A 54 3.86 -3.31 19.35
C PRO A 54 5.20 -3.93 19.71
N LEU A 55 6.23 -3.63 18.92
CA LEU A 55 7.63 -3.82 19.29
C LEU A 55 8.19 -2.53 19.90
#